data_AF-A0A7Y4K281-F1
#
_entry.id   AF-A0A7Y4K281-F1
#
_cell.length_a   1.000
_cell.length_b   1.000
_cell.length_c   1.000
_cell.angle_alpha   90.00
_cell.angle_beta   90.00
_cell.angle_gamma   90.00
#
_symmetry.space_group_name_H-M   'P 1'
#
loop_
_entity.id
_entity.type
_entity.pdbx_description
1 polymer ?
#
loop_
_entity_poly.entity_id
_entity_poly.type
_entity_poly.pdbx_seq_one_letter_code
_entity_poly.pdbx_strand_id
1 'polypeptide(L)'
;PYRFNAVSYWGPQAFLAKGYVVLASPSMPIIGEGDKEPNDTYIEQLVANAQAAVDEVVRRGVTDRDHIAIGGHSYGAFMTANLLAHTRLFKAGIARSGAYNRTLTPFGFQAEERNYWQAQDVYQKMAPFNYADRIK
;
A
#
# COMPACT_ATOMS: atom_id res chain seq x y z
N PRO A 1 -7.95 -31.89 -15.50
CA PRO A 1 -9.33 -32.34 -15.17
C PRO A 1 -9.55 -32.17 -13.65
N TYR A 2 -10.64 -31.50 -13.28
CA TYR A 2 -10.95 -30.91 -11.95
C TYR A 2 -10.23 -29.59 -11.63
N ARG A 3 -10.93 -28.47 -11.85
CA ARG A 3 -10.63 -27.16 -11.25
C ARG A 3 -11.68 -26.90 -10.18
N PHE A 4 -11.30 -27.02 -8.92
CA PHE A 4 -12.14 -26.58 -7.80
C PHE A 4 -11.83 -25.12 -7.48
N ASN A 5 -12.84 -24.35 -7.08
CA ASN A 5 -12.63 -23.01 -6.56
C ASN A 5 -11.94 -23.13 -5.19
N ALA A 6 -10.65 -22.80 -5.13
CA ALA A 6 -9.93 -22.69 -3.86
C ALA A 6 -10.30 -21.35 -3.21
N VAL A 7 -11.37 -21.36 -2.40
CA VAL A 7 -11.73 -20.20 -1.57
C VAL A 7 -10.77 -20.15 -0.39
N SER A 8 -10.00 -19.07 -0.31
CA SER A 8 -9.06 -18.84 0.77
C SER A 8 -9.41 -17.54 1.46
N TYR A 9 -9.25 -17.49 2.78
CA TYR A 9 -9.33 -16.23 3.53
C TYR A 9 -8.25 -15.22 3.10
N TRP A 10 -7.22 -15.68 2.37
CA TRP A 10 -6.18 -14.84 1.77
C TRP A 10 -6.58 -14.19 0.46
N GLY A 11 -7.61 -14.71 -0.21
CA GLY A 11 -7.99 -14.23 -1.54
C GLY A 11 -9.23 -13.35 -1.51
N PRO A 12 -9.49 -12.63 -2.61
CA PRO A 12 -10.59 -11.69 -2.68
C PRO A 12 -11.96 -12.34 -2.93
N GLN A 13 -12.03 -13.68 -3.01
CA GLN A 13 -13.23 -14.39 -3.49
C GLN A 13 -14.48 -14.09 -2.64
N ALA A 14 -14.31 -13.89 -1.33
CA ALA A 14 -15.42 -13.52 -0.45
C ALA A 14 -16.01 -12.15 -0.82
N PHE A 15 -15.18 -11.18 -1.22
CA PHE A 15 -15.64 -9.85 -1.65
C PHE A 15 -16.31 -9.92 -3.03
N LEU A 16 -15.74 -10.70 -3.96
CA LEU A 16 -16.36 -10.95 -5.27
C LEU A 16 -17.76 -11.56 -5.11
N ALA A 17 -17.92 -12.55 -4.23
CA ALA A 17 -19.22 -13.17 -3.94
C ALA A 17 -20.23 -12.20 -3.28
N LYS A 18 -19.76 -11.12 -2.66
CA LYS A 18 -20.58 -10.05 -2.09
C LYS A 18 -20.86 -8.91 -3.08
N GLY A 19 -20.40 -9.03 -4.33
CA GLY A 19 -20.65 -8.04 -5.38
C GLY A 19 -19.62 -6.91 -5.46
N TYR A 20 -18.49 -7.01 -4.76
CA TYR A 20 -17.41 -6.03 -4.90
C TYR A 20 -16.57 -6.31 -6.15
N VAL A 21 -16.18 -5.24 -6.83
CA VAL A 21 -15.11 -5.29 -7.83
C VAL A 21 -13.77 -5.31 -7.11
N VAL A 22 -12.84 -6.15 -7.58
CA VAL A 22 -11.51 -6.26 -6.99
C VAL A 22 -10.44 -6.05 -8.05
N LEU A 23 -9.68 -4.96 -7.89
CA LEU A 23 -8.40 -4.79 -8.56
C LEU A 23 -7.34 -5.58 -7.78
N ALA A 24 -7.08 -6.82 -8.22
CA ALA A 24 -6.15 -7.71 -7.53
C ALA A 24 -4.71 -7.44 -7.97
N SER A 25 -3.81 -7.30 -6.99
CA SER A 25 -2.36 -7.14 -7.18
C SER A 25 -1.96 -6.08 -8.24
N PRO A 26 -2.51 -4.85 -8.18
CA PRO A 26 -2.02 -3.78 -9.05
C PRO A 26 -0.53 -3.54 -8.77
N SER A 27 0.23 -3.27 -9.84
CA SER A 27 1.63 -2.91 -9.70
C SER A 27 1.75 -1.56 -9.00
N MET A 28 2.62 -1.48 -7.99
CA MET A 28 2.88 -0.27 -7.20
C MET A 28 4.40 -0.11 -7.07
N PRO A 29 5.11 0.14 -8.18
CA PRO A 29 6.57 0.17 -8.19
C PRO A 29 7.10 1.32 -7.32
N ILE A 30 8.14 1.02 -6.54
CA ILE A 30 8.95 1.99 -5.82
C ILE A 30 10.36 1.83 -6.38
N ILE A 31 10.83 2.81 -7.14
CA ILE A 31 12.08 2.74 -7.90
C ILE A 31 12.98 3.93 -7.58
N GLY A 32 14.29 3.72 -7.70
CA GLY A 32 15.27 4.80 -7.67
C GLY A 32 15.37 5.47 -9.04
N GLU A 33 15.59 6.77 -9.06
CA GLU A 33 15.77 7.56 -10.29
C GLU A 33 16.96 8.50 -10.14
N GLY A 34 17.90 8.42 -11.09
CA GLY A 34 19.16 9.16 -11.03
C GLY A 34 19.96 8.76 -9.79
N ASP A 35 20.28 9.75 -8.95
CA ASP A 35 21.07 9.57 -7.73
C ASP A 35 20.21 9.27 -6.49
N LYS A 36 18.89 9.06 -6.64
CA LYS A 36 17.98 8.78 -5.52
C LYS A 36 17.77 7.29 -5.33
N GLU A 37 17.84 6.85 -4.08
CA GLU A 37 17.46 5.50 -3.69
C GLU A 37 15.93 5.33 -3.77
N PRO A 38 15.40 4.11 -4.01
CA PRO A 38 13.96 3.89 -4.20
C PRO A 38 13.08 4.48 -3.10
N ASN A 39 13.55 4.40 -1.86
CA ASN A 39 12.78 4.82 -0.69
C ASN A 39 12.90 6.32 -0.37
N ASP A 40 13.78 7.06 -1.04
CA ASP A 40 13.91 8.52 -0.85
C ASP A 40 12.64 9.28 -1.27
N THR A 41 11.85 8.71 -2.18
CA THR A 41 10.57 9.26 -2.69
C THR A 41 9.42 8.29 -2.54
N TYR A 42 9.48 7.41 -1.52
CA TYR A 42 8.52 6.33 -1.32
C TYR A 42 7.06 6.80 -1.28
N ILE A 43 6.76 7.85 -0.50
CA ILE A 43 5.39 8.31 -0.30
C ILE A 43 4.84 8.90 -1.59
N GLU A 44 5.63 9.72 -2.28
CA GLU A 44 5.25 10.34 -3.55
C GLU A 44 4.92 9.27 -4.60
N GLN A 45 5.80 8.27 -4.75
CA GLN A 45 5.59 7.17 -5.69
C GLN A 45 4.37 6.32 -5.30
N LEU A 46 4.23 5.99 -4.02
CA LEU A 46 3.09 5.20 -3.52
C LEU A 46 1.76 5.90 -3.79
N VAL A 47 1.68 7.20 -3.50
CA VAL A 47 0.48 8.00 -3.74
C VAL A 47 0.18 8.09 -5.23
N ALA A 48 1.20 8.31 -6.08
CA ALA A 48 1.03 8.37 -7.54
C ALA A 48 0.51 7.04 -8.10
N ASN A 49 1.09 5.92 -7.68
CA ASN A 49 0.64 4.58 -8.10
C ASN A 49 -0.81 4.30 -7.67
N ALA A 50 -1.17 4.66 -6.44
CA ALA A 50 -2.53 4.49 -5.93
C ALA A 50 -3.53 5.38 -6.68
N GLN A 51 -3.15 6.63 -6.98
CA GLN A 51 -3.98 7.54 -7.77
C GLN A 51 -4.24 6.97 -9.17
N ALA A 52 -3.21 6.45 -9.84
CA ALA A 52 -3.34 5.84 -11.16
C ALA A 52 -4.28 4.62 -11.15
N ALA A 53 -4.16 3.77 -10.11
CA ALA A 53 -5.05 2.61 -9.94
C ALA A 53 -6.51 3.02 -9.72
N VAL A 54 -6.75 4.03 -8.88
CA VAL A 54 -8.08 4.61 -8.62
C VAL A 54 -8.66 5.22 -9.89
N ASP A 55 -7.88 6.02 -10.61
CA ASP A 55 -8.32 6.68 -11.83
C ASP A 55 -8.73 5.66 -12.89
N GLU A 56 -7.98 4.56 -13.01
CA GLU A 56 -8.30 3.52 -13.99
C GLU A 56 -9.59 2.76 -13.66
N VAL A 57 -9.86 2.42 -12.39
CA VAL A 57 -11.11 1.74 -12.04
C VAL A 57 -12.32 2.65 -12.16
N VAL A 58 -12.16 3.96 -11.88
CA VAL A 58 -13.22 4.95 -12.12
C VAL A 58 -13.43 5.17 -13.62
N ARG A 59 -12.37 5.30 -14.41
CA ARG A 59 -12.45 5.47 -15.88
C ARG A 59 -13.14 4.28 -16.55
N ARG A 60 -12.95 3.06 -16.04
CA ARG A 60 -13.65 1.85 -16.52
C ARG A 60 -15.13 1.81 -16.13
N GLY A 61 -15.58 2.69 -15.23
CA GLY A 61 -16.97 2.75 -14.76
C GLY A 61 -17.36 1.58 -13.85
N VAL A 62 -16.39 0.89 -13.24
CA VAL A 62 -16.66 -0.24 -12.34
C VAL A 62 -16.86 0.19 -10.88
N THR A 63 -16.53 1.45 -10.56
CA THR A 63 -16.75 2.08 -9.25
C THR A 63 -16.62 3.61 -9.38
N ASP A 64 -16.80 4.33 -8.28
CA ASP A 64 -16.52 5.77 -8.14
C ASP A 64 -15.54 6.01 -6.97
N ARG A 65 -15.00 7.24 -6.87
CA ARG A 65 -13.97 7.59 -5.87
C ARG A 65 -14.46 7.47 -4.42
N ASP A 66 -15.77 7.53 -4.19
CA ASP A 66 -16.34 7.47 -2.86
C ASP A 66 -16.60 6.05 -2.36
N HIS A 67 -16.34 5.02 -3.18
CA HIS A 67 -16.64 3.63 -2.85
C HIS A 67 -15.43 2.68 -2.97
N ILE A 68 -14.22 3.21 -2.77
CA ILE A 68 -12.97 2.43 -2.86
C ILE A 68 -12.38 2.17 -1.47
N ALA A 69 -12.03 0.91 -1.23
CA ALA A 69 -11.23 0.50 -0.08
C ALA A 69 -9.92 -0.15 -0.55
N ILE A 70 -8.88 -0.09 0.28
CA ILE A 70 -7.57 -0.68 0.00
C ILE A 70 -7.23 -1.78 1.01
N GLY A 71 -6.56 -2.83 0.58
CA GLY A 71 -6.18 -3.94 1.46
C GLY A 71 -4.80 -4.46 1.15
N GLY A 72 -4.08 -4.88 2.20
CA GLY A 72 -2.76 -5.46 2.04
C GLY A 72 -2.27 -6.22 3.27
N HIS A 73 -1.34 -7.14 3.03
CA HIS A 73 -0.63 -7.93 4.05
C HIS A 73 0.87 -7.64 3.99
N SER A 74 1.56 -7.70 5.13
CA SER A 74 3.01 -7.47 5.22
C SER A 74 3.37 -6.11 4.63
N TYR A 75 4.17 -6.04 3.56
CA TYR A 75 4.48 -4.77 2.90
C TYR A 75 3.25 -4.07 2.35
N GLY A 76 2.26 -4.82 1.86
CA GLY A 76 0.98 -4.24 1.44
C GLY A 76 0.22 -3.59 2.59
N ALA A 77 0.36 -4.10 3.83
CA ALA A 77 -0.25 -3.47 5.00
C ALA A 77 0.44 -2.15 5.37
N PHE A 78 1.77 -2.12 5.23
CA PHE A 78 2.57 -0.90 5.38
C PHE A 78 2.19 0.16 4.34
N MET A 79 1.99 -0.25 3.08
CA MET A 79 1.49 0.62 2.01
C MET A 79 0.07 1.12 2.29
N THR A 80 -0.84 0.23 2.72
CA THR A 80 -2.22 0.61 3.09
C THR A 80 -2.22 1.68 4.17
N ALA A 81 -1.46 1.50 5.26
CA ALA A 81 -1.41 2.48 6.35
C ALA A 81 -0.86 3.84 5.87
N ASN A 82 0.20 3.84 5.05
CA ASN A 82 0.71 5.06 4.45
C ASN A 82 -0.33 5.75 3.54
N LEU A 83 -1.04 5.00 2.69
CA LEU A 83 -2.06 5.57 1.82
C LEU A 83 -3.22 6.18 2.59
N LEU A 84 -3.64 5.58 3.71
CA LEU A 84 -4.66 6.17 4.59
C LEU A 84 -4.15 7.44 5.31
N ALA A 85 -2.90 7.45 5.75
CA ALA A 85 -2.31 8.59 6.43
C ALA A 85 -2.05 9.79 5.49
N HIS A 86 -1.71 9.52 4.23
CA HIS A 86 -1.22 10.53 3.28
C HIS A 86 -2.19 10.87 2.14
N THR A 87 -3.35 10.19 2.02
CA THR A 87 -4.32 10.46 0.96
C THR A 87 -5.77 10.45 1.45
N ARG A 88 -6.69 10.84 0.58
CA ARG A 88 -8.15 10.70 0.77
C ARG A 88 -8.78 9.84 -0.34
N LEU A 89 -7.99 8.93 -0.90
CA LEU A 89 -8.41 8.07 -2.02
C LEU A 89 -9.28 6.90 -1.61
N PHE A 90 -9.23 6.50 -0.34
CA PHE A 90 -9.88 5.29 0.15
C PHE A 90 -10.78 5.63 1.34
N LYS A 91 -11.98 5.07 1.37
CA LYS A 91 -12.91 5.20 2.51
C LYS A 91 -12.57 4.28 3.68
N ALA A 92 -11.83 3.22 3.41
CA ALA A 92 -11.43 2.25 4.41
C ALA A 92 -10.14 1.56 3.97
N GLY A 93 -9.40 1.01 4.93
CA GLY A 93 -8.29 0.12 4.61
C GLY A 93 -8.14 -1.05 5.57
N ILE A 94 -7.65 -2.18 5.02
CA ILE A 94 -7.34 -3.40 5.76
C ILE A 94 -5.81 -3.58 5.72
N ALA A 95 -5.14 -3.25 6.83
CA ALA A 95 -3.70 -3.39 6.97
C ALA A 95 -3.37 -4.55 7.92
N ARG A 96 -2.90 -5.68 7.39
CA ARG A 96 -2.59 -6.88 8.18
C ARG A 96 -1.09 -7.17 8.30
N SER A 97 -0.59 -7.31 9.52
CA SER A 97 0.80 -7.72 9.82
C SER A 97 1.88 -6.80 9.21
N GLY A 98 1.65 -5.48 9.19
CA GLY A 98 2.60 -4.50 8.67
C GLY A 98 3.67 -4.07 9.68
N ALA A 99 4.82 -3.62 9.19
CA ALA A 99 5.88 -3.02 10.00
C ALA A 99 5.73 -1.49 10.04
N TYR A 100 4.86 -0.98 10.93
CA TYR A 100 4.42 0.42 10.92
C TYR A 100 5.43 1.42 11.52
N ASN A 101 6.30 0.95 12.42
CA ASN A 101 7.38 1.75 12.98
C ASN A 101 8.71 1.20 12.49
N ARG A 102 9.37 1.91 11.57
CA ARG A 102 10.63 1.47 10.95
C ARG A 102 11.84 1.55 11.88
N THR A 103 11.74 2.27 13.01
CA THR A 103 12.83 2.25 14.01
C THR A 103 13.00 0.88 14.67
N LEU A 104 11.98 0.01 14.59
CA LEU A 104 12.02 -1.37 15.10
C LEU A 104 12.66 -2.36 14.10
N THR A 105 12.96 -1.92 12.87
CA THR A 105 13.64 -2.71 11.84
C THR A 105 14.83 -1.94 11.27
N PRO A 106 15.90 -1.66 12.05
CA PRO A 106 16.86 -0.60 11.74
C PRO A 106 18.01 -1.00 10.79
N PHE A 107 18.02 -2.21 10.22
CA PHE A 107 19.15 -2.73 9.44
C PHE A 107 18.80 -2.93 7.96
N GLY A 108 18.07 -1.98 7.39
CA GLY A 108 17.54 -2.07 6.03
C GLY A 108 16.16 -2.74 6.00
N PHE A 109 15.43 -2.51 4.92
CA PHE A 109 14.13 -3.13 4.66
C PHE A 109 13.74 -3.00 3.19
N GLN A 110 13.21 -4.07 2.60
CA GLN A 110 12.83 -4.06 1.18
C GLN A 110 14.01 -3.57 0.31
N ALA A 111 13.86 -2.45 -0.41
CA ALA A 111 14.90 -1.84 -1.24
C ALA A 111 15.75 -0.76 -0.52
N GLU A 112 15.60 -0.61 0.80
CA GLU A 112 16.47 0.24 1.62
C GLU A 112 17.67 -0.58 2.09
N GLU A 113 18.84 -0.33 1.50
CA GLU A 113 20.10 -0.97 1.92
C GLU A 113 20.76 -0.22 3.08
N ARG A 114 20.45 1.08 3.27
CA ARG A 114 21.01 1.88 4.36
C ARG A 114 20.36 1.50 5.68
N ASN A 115 21.14 1.44 6.74
CA ASN A 115 20.61 1.26 8.09
C ASN A 115 19.96 2.57 8.60
N TYR A 116 19.24 2.48 9.73
CA TYR A 116 18.52 3.60 10.32
C TYR A 116 19.40 4.84 10.51
N TRP A 117 20.63 4.68 10.98
CA TRP A 117 21.52 5.80 11.28
C TRP A 117 22.12 6.46 10.02
N GLN A 118 22.11 5.76 8.88
CA GLN A 118 22.54 6.31 7.59
C GLN A 118 21.40 7.08 6.88
N ALA A 119 20.14 6.75 7.17
CA ALA A 119 18.97 7.28 6.46
C ALA A 119 17.79 7.58 7.41
N GLN A 120 18.05 8.21 8.56
CA GLN A 120 17.03 8.44 9.61
C GLN A 120 15.77 9.11 9.05
N ASP A 121 15.93 10.14 8.23
CA ASP A 121 14.81 10.86 7.62
C ASP A 121 13.91 9.96 6.77
N VAL A 122 14.49 9.02 6.02
CA VAL A 122 13.72 8.06 5.19
C VAL A 122 12.92 7.13 6.06
N TYR A 123 13.56 6.55 7.09
CA TYR A 123 12.88 5.66 8.03
C TYR A 123 11.73 6.37 8.75
N GLN A 124 11.94 7.61 9.19
CA GLN A 124 10.93 8.40 9.90
C GLN A 124 9.78 8.84 8.97
N LYS A 125 10.08 9.26 7.74
CA LYS A 125 9.07 9.66 6.74
C LYS A 125 8.21 8.50 6.26
N MET A 126 8.79 7.30 6.14
CA MET A 126 8.06 6.14 5.65
C MET A 126 7.25 5.43 6.74
N ALA A 127 7.55 5.65 8.03
CA ALA A 127 6.87 4.99 9.14
C ALA A 127 5.47 5.59 9.35
N PRO A 128 4.37 4.89 8.96
CA PRO A 128 3.02 5.43 9.14
C PRO A 128 2.65 5.60 10.63
N PHE A 129 3.39 4.96 11.55
CA PHE A 129 3.28 5.22 12.98
C PHE A 129 3.40 6.72 13.32
N ASN A 130 4.29 7.45 12.64
CA ASN A 130 4.51 8.88 12.85
C ASN A 130 3.39 9.78 12.31
N TYR A 131 2.43 9.20 11.60
CA TYR A 131 1.32 9.88 10.93
C TYR A 131 -0.03 9.25 11.29
N ALA A 132 -0.08 8.41 12.34
CA ALA A 132 -1.29 7.67 12.70
C ALA A 132 -2.45 8.60 13.08
N ASP A 133 -2.15 9.79 13.61
CA ASP A 133 -3.11 10.86 13.92
C ASP A 133 -3.77 11.48 12.67
N ARG A 134 -3.24 11.21 11.47
CA ARG A 134 -3.74 11.74 10.19
C ARG A 134 -4.64 10.78 9.43
N ILE A 135 -4.76 9.54 9.90
CA ILE A 135 -5.67 8.53 9.36
C ILE A 135 -7.12 8.93 9.71
N LYS A 136 -8.01 8.93 8.72
CA LYS A 136 -9.41 9.35 8.84
C LYS A 136 -10.32 8.41 8.06
#